data_AF-A0A2P2GNT5-F1
#
_entry.id   AF-A0A2P2GNT5-F1
#
_cell.length_a   1.000
_cell.length_b   1.000
_cell.length_c   1.000
_cell.angle_alpha   90.00
_cell.angle_beta   90.00
_cell.angle_gamma   90.00
#
_symmetry.space_group_name_H-M   'P 1'
#
loop_
_entity.id
_entity.type
_entity.pdbx_description
1 polymer ?
#
loop_
_entity_poly.entity_id
_entity_poly.type
_entity_poly.pdbx_seq_one_letter_code
_entity_poly.pdbx_strand_id
1 'polypeptide(L)'
;MSPERSALLLAGLMASAGLAHFAAPKQFDAIVPRSLPGSPRAWTTASGVAELALAAGLAIPATRKASAQATALFLAGVFPANVKMAYDWRHRSRAARAVACARLPLQVPLILWARHAGRQDVRRGAEGAGG
;
A
#
# COMPACT_ATOMS: atom_id res chain seq x y z
N MET A 1 5.81 14.66 -14.00
CA MET A 1 4.73 14.82 -13.00
C MET A 1 5.34 15.46 -11.75
N SER A 2 4.71 16.45 -11.12
CA SER A 2 5.32 17.09 -9.94
C SER A 2 5.37 16.12 -8.75
N PRO A 3 6.37 16.24 -7.85
CA PRO A 3 6.49 15.38 -6.66
C PRO A 3 5.23 15.36 -5.80
N GLU A 4 4.55 16.51 -5.69
CA GLU A 4 3.29 16.66 -4.96
C GLU A 4 2.16 15.85 -5.60
N ARG A 5 1.94 15.99 -6.92
CA ARG A 5 0.94 15.19 -7.64
C ARG A 5 1.24 13.69 -7.53
N SER A 6 2.52 13.32 -7.57
CA SER A 6 2.98 11.95 -7.37
C SER A 6 2.63 11.41 -5.98
N ALA A 7 2.87 12.18 -4.92
CA ALA A 7 2.53 11.78 -3.56
C ALA A 7 1.01 11.69 -3.35
N LEU A 8 0.24 12.62 -3.90
CA LEU A 8 -1.22 12.61 -3.80
C LEU A 8 -1.85 11.45 -4.57
N LEU A 9 -1.31 11.07 -5.73
CA LEU A 9 -1.78 9.87 -6.45
C LEU A 9 -1.50 8.60 -5.65
N LEU A 10 -0.30 8.49 -5.05
CA LEU A 10 0.01 7.37 -4.17
C LEU A 10 -0.90 7.36 -2.92
N ALA A 11 -1.19 8.54 -2.35
CA ALA A 11 -2.13 8.68 -1.25
C ALA A 11 -3.54 8.21 -1.65
N GLY A 12 -4.03 8.59 -2.84
CA GLY A 12 -5.33 8.15 -3.36
C GLY A 12 -5.40 6.63 -3.56
N LEU A 13 -4.32 6.01 -4.04
CA LEU A 13 -4.23 4.55 -4.15
C LEU A 13 -4.28 3.87 -2.77
N MET A 14 -3.48 4.35 -1.81
CA MET A 14 -3.47 3.82 -0.44
C MET A 14 -4.82 4.02 0.26
N ALA A 15 -5.46 5.17 0.08
CA ALA A 15 -6.79 5.43 0.63
C ALA A 15 -7.82 4.46 0.06
N SER A 16 -7.82 4.28 -1.26
CA SER A 16 -8.75 3.38 -1.94
C SER A 16 -8.56 1.91 -1.50
N ALA A 17 -7.31 1.47 -1.32
CA ALA A 17 -6.99 0.17 -0.76
C ALA A 17 -7.47 0.03 0.70
N GLY A 18 -7.22 1.04 1.53
CA GLY A 18 -7.67 1.08 2.92
C GLY A 18 -9.20 0.98 3.04
N LEU A 19 -9.94 1.79 2.26
CA LEU A 19 -11.40 1.71 2.19
C LEU A 19 -11.89 0.32 1.73
N ALA A 20 -11.20 -0.32 0.78
CA ALA A 20 -11.59 -1.65 0.31
C ALA A 20 -11.56 -2.71 1.42
N HIS A 21 -10.65 -2.60 2.40
CA HIS A 21 -10.62 -3.50 3.56
C HIS A 21 -11.91 -3.42 4.39
N PHE A 22 -12.56 -2.26 4.47
CA PHE A 22 -13.82 -2.08 5.20
C PHE A 22 -15.05 -2.38 4.34
N ALA A 23 -14.98 -2.09 3.04
CA ALA A 23 -16.08 -2.34 2.11
C ALA A 23 -16.25 -3.84 1.77
N ALA A 24 -15.15 -4.58 1.65
CA ALA A 24 -15.17 -5.99 1.26
C ALA A 24 -14.27 -6.89 2.16
N PRO A 25 -14.38 -6.80 3.50
CA PRO A 25 -13.41 -7.39 4.43
C PRO A 25 -13.27 -8.91 4.28
N LYS A 26 -14.34 -9.62 3.92
CA LYS A 26 -14.32 -11.08 3.74
C LYS A 26 -13.32 -11.54 2.67
N GLN A 27 -13.07 -10.72 1.65
CA GLN A 27 -12.08 -11.04 0.61
C GLN A 27 -10.66 -10.97 1.17
N PHE A 28 -10.39 -10.00 2.04
CA PHE A 28 -9.09 -9.80 2.69
C PHE A 28 -8.86 -10.80 3.83
N ASP A 29 -9.89 -11.09 4.64
CA ASP A 29 -9.85 -12.10 5.70
C ASP A 29 -9.41 -13.47 5.17
N ALA A 30 -9.83 -13.84 3.95
CA ALA A 30 -9.47 -15.11 3.32
C ALA A 30 -7.98 -15.19 2.92
N ILE A 31 -7.32 -14.05 2.76
CA ILE A 31 -5.91 -13.95 2.35
C ILE A 31 -4.99 -14.09 3.56
N VAL A 32 -5.40 -13.53 4.71
CA VAL A 32 -4.61 -13.50 5.95
C VAL A 32 -4.06 -14.90 6.27
N PRO A 33 -2.73 -15.06 6.42
CA PRO A 33 -2.15 -16.33 6.80
C PRO A 33 -2.71 -16.86 8.13
N ARG A 34 -3.10 -18.14 8.17
CA ARG A 34 -3.58 -18.80 9.40
C ARG A 34 -2.51 -18.91 10.49
N SER A 35 -1.24 -18.72 10.14
CA SER A 35 -0.11 -18.70 11.07
C SER A 35 0.01 -17.42 11.88
N LEU A 36 -0.72 -16.35 11.52
CA LEU A 36 -0.72 -15.12 12.29
C LEU A 36 -1.62 -15.27 13.53
N PRO A 37 -1.20 -14.76 14.69
CA PRO A 37 -2.02 -14.80 15.90
C PRO A 37 -3.26 -13.90 15.76
N GLY A 38 -4.35 -14.26 16.44
CA GLY A 38 -5.59 -13.48 16.43
C GLY A 38 -6.51 -13.81 15.26
N SER A 39 -7.50 -12.94 15.01
CA SER A 39 -8.50 -13.16 13.97
C SER A 39 -8.08 -12.54 12.63
N PRO A 40 -8.39 -13.19 11.48
CA PRO A 40 -8.20 -12.57 10.16
C PRO A 40 -8.86 -11.20 10.05
N ARG A 41 -10.04 -11.03 10.67
CA ARG A 41 -10.75 -9.76 10.71
C ARG A 41 -9.95 -8.66 11.40
N ALA A 42 -9.29 -8.95 12.51
CA ALA A 42 -8.46 -7.97 13.20
C ALA A 42 -7.31 -7.49 12.31
N TRP A 43 -6.65 -8.42 11.59
CA TRP A 43 -5.57 -8.09 10.65
C TRP A 43 -6.05 -7.29 9.44
N THR A 44 -7.21 -7.65 8.87
CA THR A 44 -7.85 -6.90 7.78
C THR A 44 -8.15 -5.46 8.21
N THR A 45 -8.76 -5.28 9.39
CA THR A 45 -9.08 -3.96 9.94
C THR A 45 -7.80 -3.17 10.23
N ALA A 46 -6.80 -3.78 10.87
CA ALA A 46 -5.53 -3.13 11.20
C ALA A 46 -4.78 -2.68 9.93
N SER A 47 -4.77 -3.52 8.89
CA SER A 47 -4.18 -3.19 7.59
C SER A 47 -4.91 -2.01 6.94
N GLY A 48 -6.25 -2.03 6.93
CA GLY A 48 -7.05 -0.91 6.41
C GLY A 48 -6.79 0.40 7.13
N VAL A 49 -6.69 0.39 8.46
CA VAL A 49 -6.32 1.58 9.25
C VAL A 49 -4.91 2.06 8.91
N ALA A 50 -3.94 1.15 8.80
CA ALA A 50 -2.57 1.49 8.45
C ALA A 50 -2.49 2.14 7.05
N GLU A 51 -3.19 1.60 6.06
CA GLU A 51 -3.23 2.16 4.70
C GLU A 51 -3.84 3.56 4.68
N LEU A 52 -4.93 3.80 5.43
CA LEU A 52 -5.53 5.13 5.56
C LEU A 52 -4.59 6.13 6.25
N ALA A 53 -3.89 5.70 7.30
CA ALA A 53 -2.90 6.54 7.98
C ALA A 53 -1.73 6.91 7.07
N LEU A 54 -1.24 5.94 6.28
CA LEU A 54 -0.21 6.17 5.27
C LEU A 54 -0.69 7.13 4.18
N ALA A 55 -1.93 7.01 3.72
CA ALA A 55 -2.54 7.92 2.76
C ALA A 55 -2.60 9.36 3.30
N ALA A 56 -3.07 9.54 4.54
CA ALA A 56 -3.12 10.84 5.19
C ALA A 56 -1.71 11.45 5.33
N GLY A 57 -0.73 10.65 5.75
CA GLY A 57 0.65 11.11 5.88
C GLY A 57 1.33 11.44 4.56
N LEU A 58 0.98 10.76 3.46
CA LEU A 58 1.45 11.13 2.11
C LEU A 58 0.87 12.46 1.63
N ALA A 59 -0.35 12.80 2.04
CA ALA A 59 -1.02 14.04 1.67
C ALA A 59 -0.45 15.26 2.41
N ILE A 60 0.03 15.08 3.64
CA ILE A 60 0.61 16.15 4.47
C ILE A 60 2.09 16.35 4.12
N PRO A 61 2.53 17.53 3.63
CA PRO A 61 3.92 17.76 3.24
C PRO A 61 4.94 17.46 4.35
N ALA A 62 4.62 17.80 5.60
CA ALA A 62 5.52 17.62 6.74
C ALA A 62 5.83 16.14 7.06
N THR A 63 4.93 15.21 6.74
CA THR A 63 5.09 13.78 7.05
C THR A 63 5.33 12.91 5.81
N ARG A 64 5.16 13.48 4.60
CA ARG A 64 5.21 12.77 3.32
C ARG A 64 6.45 11.90 3.14
N LYS A 65 7.65 12.40 3.45
CA LYS A 65 8.88 11.61 3.35
C LYS A 65 8.81 10.33 4.19
N ALA A 66 8.48 10.47 5.47
CA ALA A 66 8.40 9.35 6.40
C ALA A 66 7.29 8.38 5.98
N SER A 67 6.12 8.91 5.61
CA SER A 67 4.99 8.11 5.13
C SER A 67 5.32 7.37 3.84
N ALA A 68 6.06 7.97 2.90
CA ALA A 68 6.48 7.30 1.68
C ALA A 68 7.45 6.13 1.94
N GLN A 69 8.36 6.27 2.91
CA GLN A 69 9.21 5.16 3.35
C GLN A 69 8.39 4.06 4.05
N ALA A 70 7.47 4.46 4.93
CA ALA A 70 6.58 3.53 5.62
C ALA A 70 5.65 2.80 4.63
N THR A 71 5.14 3.47 3.59
CA THR A 71 4.37 2.85 2.50
C THR A 71 5.20 1.82 1.74
N ALA A 72 6.46 2.13 1.42
CA ALA A 72 7.34 1.17 0.77
C ALA A 72 7.57 -0.09 1.62
N LEU A 73 7.77 0.08 2.94
CA LEU A 73 7.93 -1.03 3.88
C LEU A 73 6.63 -1.82 4.04
N PHE A 74 5.49 -1.14 4.16
CA PHE A 74 4.18 -1.77 4.26
C PHE A 74 3.87 -2.61 3.02
N LEU A 75 4.07 -2.05 1.83
CA LEU A 75 3.90 -2.76 0.56
C LEU A 75 4.83 -3.98 0.47
N ALA A 76 6.07 -3.89 0.94
CA ALA A 76 6.95 -5.05 1.01
C ALA A 76 6.44 -6.10 2.02
N GLY A 77 5.96 -5.66 3.18
CA GLY A 77 5.44 -6.54 4.24
C GLY A 77 4.18 -7.32 3.84
N VAL A 78 3.30 -6.74 3.01
CA VAL A 78 2.10 -7.43 2.52
C VAL A 78 2.35 -8.29 1.27
N PHE A 79 3.55 -8.26 0.68
CA PHE A 79 3.90 -9.07 -0.49
C PHE A 79 3.71 -10.57 -0.27
N PRO A 80 4.14 -11.19 0.84
CA PRO A 80 3.90 -12.61 1.11
C PRO A 80 2.40 -12.97 1.13
N ALA A 81 1.55 -12.07 1.64
CA ALA A 81 0.10 -12.27 1.65
C ALA A 81 -0.48 -12.25 0.22
N ASN A 82 0.01 -11.36 -0.65
CA ASN A 82 -0.39 -11.32 -2.06
C ASN A 82 0.07 -12.57 -2.84
N VAL A 83 1.28 -13.09 -2.55
CA VAL A 83 1.76 -14.36 -3.13
C VAL A 83 0.86 -15.51 -2.72
N LYS A 84 0.52 -15.61 -1.43
CA LYS A 84 -0.42 -16.61 -0.92
C LYS A 84 -1.78 -16.49 -1.60
N MET A 85 -2.32 -15.28 -1.74
CA MET A 85 -3.58 -15.05 -2.45
C MET A 85 -3.52 -15.56 -3.89
N ALA A 86 -2.46 -15.24 -4.63
CA ALA A 86 -2.30 -15.71 -6.01
C ALA A 86 -2.25 -17.25 -6.08
N TYR A 87 -1.60 -17.89 -5.13
CA TYR A 87 -1.60 -19.35 -5.00
C TYR A 87 -3.00 -19.90 -4.66
N ASP A 88 -3.68 -19.36 -3.65
CA ASP A 88 -5.00 -19.81 -3.22
C ASP A 88 -6.07 -19.59 -4.31
N TRP A 89 -5.91 -18.55 -5.13
CA TRP A 89 -6.86 -18.19 -6.18
C TRP A 89 -6.56 -18.86 -7.52
N ARG A 90 -5.57 -19.76 -7.61
CA ARG A 90 -5.21 -20.47 -8.84
C ARG A 90 -6.36 -21.26 -9.46
N HIS A 91 -7.33 -21.67 -8.64
CA HIS A 91 -8.53 -22.43 -9.01
C HIS A 91 -9.83 -21.59 -9.01
N ARG A 92 -9.74 -20.27 -8.78
CA ARG A 92 -10.88 -19.34 -8.85
C ARG A 92 -11.18 -18.98 -10.31
N SER A 93 -12.17 -18.10 -10.53
CA SER A 93 -12.49 -17.58 -11.86
C SER A 93 -11.27 -16.96 -12.56
N ARG A 94 -11.26 -16.97 -13.90
CA ARG A 94 -10.16 -16.41 -14.71
C ARG A 94 -9.86 -14.96 -14.33
N ALA A 95 -10.90 -14.16 -14.06
CA ALA A 95 -10.76 -12.77 -13.65
C ALA A 95 -10.08 -12.63 -12.28
N ALA A 96 -10.50 -13.41 -11.28
CA ALA A 96 -9.89 -13.39 -9.94
C ALA A 96 -8.41 -13.79 -10.01
N ARG A 97 -8.09 -14.84 -10.75
CA ARG A 97 -6.71 -15.28 -10.98
C ARG A 97 -5.88 -14.19 -11.66
N ALA A 98 -6.41 -13.54 -12.70
CA ALA A 98 -5.73 -12.45 -13.39
C ALA A 98 -5.42 -11.28 -12.46
N VAL A 99 -6.38 -10.87 -11.62
CA VAL A 99 -6.17 -9.80 -10.61
C VAL A 99 -5.08 -10.19 -9.61
N ALA A 100 -5.12 -11.41 -9.09
CA ALA A 100 -4.13 -11.85 -8.11
C ALA A 100 -2.72 -11.96 -8.71
N CYS A 101 -2.60 -12.49 -9.93
CA CYS A 101 -1.34 -12.54 -10.65
C CYS A 101 -0.81 -11.14 -11.01
N ALA A 102 -1.68 -10.21 -11.42
CA ALA A 102 -1.28 -8.85 -11.78
C ALA A 102 -0.78 -8.03 -10.58
N ARG A 103 -1.29 -8.31 -9.38
CA ARG A 103 -0.84 -7.63 -8.14
C ARG A 103 0.63 -7.90 -7.82
N LEU A 104 1.16 -9.09 -8.13
CA LEU A 104 2.55 -9.45 -7.82
C LEU A 104 3.59 -8.57 -8.55
N PRO A 105 3.59 -8.46 -9.89
CA PRO A 105 4.53 -7.60 -10.59
C PRO A 105 4.24 -6.12 -10.34
N LEU A 106 2.98 -5.72 -10.11
CA LEU A 106 2.62 -4.31 -9.85
C LEU A 106 3.17 -3.80 -8.51
N GLN A 107 3.42 -4.70 -7.55
CA GLN A 107 3.93 -4.34 -6.23
C GLN A 107 5.35 -3.74 -6.29
N VAL A 108 6.19 -4.19 -7.23
CA VAL A 108 7.56 -3.69 -7.40
C VAL A 108 7.58 -2.21 -7.86
N PRO A 109 6.88 -1.81 -8.95
CA PRO A 109 6.71 -0.41 -9.30
C PRO A 109 6.13 0.45 -8.17
N LEU A 110 5.14 -0.04 -7.42
CA LEU A 110 4.54 0.72 -6.30
C LEU A 110 5.55 0.99 -5.18
N ILE A 111 6.36 0.00 -4.80
CA ILE A 111 7.44 0.16 -3.80
C ILE A 111 8.48 1.17 -4.30
N LEU A 112 8.92 1.05 -5.55
CA LEU A 112 9.89 1.98 -6.14
C LEU A 112 9.34 3.40 -6.24
N TRP A 113 8.05 3.53 -6.58
CA TRP A 113 7.35 4.80 -6.63
C TRP A 113 7.25 5.46 -5.26
N ALA A 114 6.87 4.72 -4.23
CA ALA A 114 6.87 5.21 -2.84
C ALA A 114 8.26 5.72 -2.44
N ARG A 115 9.32 4.93 -2.69
CA ARG A 115 10.70 5.37 -2.41
C ARG A 115 11.09 6.64 -3.18
N HIS A 116 10.63 6.80 -4.42
CA HIS A 116 10.90 8.00 -5.22
C HIS A 116 10.17 9.23 -4.69
N ALA A 117 8.88 9.09 -4.34
CA ALA A 117 8.07 10.18 -3.80
C ALA A 117 8.68 10.78 -2.52
N GLY A 118 9.24 9.95 -1.63
CA GLY A 118 9.92 10.42 -0.42
C GLY A 118 11.25 11.13 -0.67
N ARG A 119 12.00 10.78 -1.73
CA ARG A 119 13.30 11.42 -2.04
C ARG A 119 13.15 12.83 -2.60
N GLN A 120 12.11 13.07 -3.40
CA GLN A 120 11.89 14.38 -4.03
C GLN A 120 11.45 15.45 -3.02
N ASP A 121 10.77 15.04 -1.95
CA ASP A 121 10.34 15.93 -0.88
C ASP A 121 11.54 16.45 -0.05
N VAL A 122 12.54 15.60 0.19
CA VAL A 122 13.81 15.98 0.84
C VAL A 122 14.54 17.06 0.07
N ARG A 123 14.63 16.90 -1.26
CA ARG A 123 15.36 17.82 -2.13
C ARG A 123 14.73 19.21 -2.11
N ARG A 124 13.39 19.28 -2.16
CA ARG A 124 12.66 20.55 -2.08
C ARG A 124 12.78 21.22 -0.71
N GLY A 125 12.77 20.45 0.39
CA GLY A 125 13.00 20.99 1.72
C GLY A 125 14.39 21.61 1.88
N ALA A 126 15.41 21.02 1.25
CA ALA A 126 16.76 21.57 1.24
C ALA A 126 16.88 22.84 0.37
N GLU A 127 16.22 22.88 -0.79
CA GLU A 127 16.20 24.06 -1.68
C GLU A 127 15.43 25.25 -1.06
N GLY A 128 14.32 25.00 -0.37
CA GLY A 128 13.51 26.05 0.26
C GLY A 128 14.05 26.61 1.57
N ALA A 129 15.02 25.94 2.20
CA ALA A 129 15.68 26.40 3.44
C ALA A 129 16.97 27.21 3.16
N GLY A 130 17.41 27.29 1.91
CA GLY A 130 18.66 27.94 1.50
C GLY A 130 18.50 29.25 0.72
N GLY A 131 17.28 29.78 0.57
CA GLY A 131 16.99 31.07 -0.08
C GLY A 131 16.19 31.97 0.85
#